data_AF-A0A381FN32-F1
#
_entry.id   AF-A0A381FN32-F1
#
_cell.length_a   1.000
_cell.length_b   1.000
_cell.length_c   1.000
_cell.angle_alpha   90.00
_cell.angle_beta   90.00
_cell.angle_gamma   90.00
#
_symmetry.space_group_name_H-M   'P 1'
#
loop_
_entity.id
_entity.type
_entity.pdbx_description
1 polymer ?
#
loop_
_entity_poly.entity_id
_entity_poly.type
_entity_poly.pdbx_seq_one_letter_code
_entity_poly.pdbx_strand_id
1 'polypeptide(L)'
;MVSLFEKLFEFQKRIHQILFSWIPFSLGDLLYILLGILLIYLIIKLFRKKTRSNSLFKILIVLNIVYFIYQIFWGMLYFQTPIIAKLPKTEVTLEVRKALALEYLEKSKATRKLVNEDKNGVFVIKDLHAIQQEILNQQKTLPTFITQKKSSDTNSFKPSLFGKTMSFTGILGYYNPFTAEAQFNAELPSSYLPFTLSHESSHQLGFAREQEANFIGYLIGVHSKNPELRYSTEYFTLKSLLNSIVEDDEKFVKTALGNYSEEMKRDRLNERKFIAEHQGYLNDFFGFTNNLFLKSNQQEGAITYSYFIDLLVRYKSMYIK
;
A
#
# COMPACT_ATOMS: atom_id res chain seq x y z
N MET A 1 15.26 -11.96 -18.65
CA MET A 1 13.85 -11.74 -19.03
C MET A 1 13.18 -10.70 -18.14
N VAL A 2 13.21 -10.81 -16.81
CA VAL A 2 12.57 -9.85 -15.87
C VAL A 2 13.08 -8.41 -16.03
N SER A 3 14.38 -8.22 -16.27
CA SER A 3 14.97 -6.88 -16.50
C SER A 3 14.42 -6.15 -17.74
N LEU A 4 13.90 -6.88 -18.73
CA LEU A 4 13.20 -6.28 -19.88
C LEU A 4 11.88 -5.66 -19.44
N PHE A 5 11.10 -6.38 -18.63
CA PHE A 5 9.82 -5.92 -18.11
C PHE A 5 9.98 -4.76 -17.12
N GLU A 6 11.06 -4.73 -16.34
CA GLU A 6 11.37 -3.56 -15.50
C GLU A 6 11.63 -2.30 -16.35
N LYS A 7 12.42 -2.42 -17.43
CA LYS A 7 12.67 -1.30 -18.34
C LYS A 7 11.39 -0.86 -19.06
N LEU A 8 10.57 -1.83 -19.47
CA LEU A 8 9.27 -1.56 -20.10
C LEU A 8 8.33 -0.83 -19.15
N PHE A 9 8.23 -1.29 -17.90
CA PHE A 9 7.47 -0.62 -16.85
C PHE A 9 7.95 0.82 -16.65
N GLU A 10 9.25 1.06 -16.50
CA GLU A 10 9.79 2.41 -16.32
C GLU A 10 9.47 3.34 -17.50
N PHE A 11 9.55 2.82 -18.73
CA PHE A 11 9.16 3.57 -19.92
C PHE A 11 7.65 3.86 -19.95
N GLN A 12 6.83 2.83 -19.74
CA GLN A 12 5.37 2.92 -19.75
C GLN A 12 4.85 3.84 -18.65
N LYS A 13 5.32 3.69 -17.41
CA LYS A 13 5.02 4.55 -16.27
C LYS A 13 5.25 6.02 -16.62
N ARG A 14 6.42 6.35 -17.19
CA ARG A 14 6.75 7.73 -17.57
C ARG A 14 5.75 8.30 -18.57
N ILE A 15 5.41 7.52 -19.61
CA ILE A 15 4.42 7.95 -20.62
C ILE A 15 3.04 8.14 -19.99
N HIS A 16 2.58 7.18 -19.19
CA HIS A 16 1.27 7.27 -18.53
C HIS A 16 1.19 8.46 -17.56
N GLN A 17 2.23 8.71 -16.77
CA GLN A 17 2.30 9.87 -15.89
C GLN A 17 2.23 11.19 -16.67
N ILE A 18 2.90 11.31 -17.83
CA ILE A 18 2.77 12.50 -18.70
C ILE A 18 1.33 12.66 -19.22
N LEU A 19 0.70 11.56 -19.65
CA LEU A 19 -0.62 11.59 -20.26
C LEU A 19 -1.76 11.82 -19.27
N PHE A 20 -1.65 11.31 -18.04
CA PHE A 20 -2.81 11.20 -17.13
C PHE A 20 -2.68 11.98 -15.83
N SER A 21 -1.47 12.35 -15.38
CA SER A 21 -1.29 13.00 -14.06
C SER A 21 -1.99 14.36 -13.92
N TRP A 22 -2.17 15.10 -15.02
CA TRP A 22 -2.85 16.41 -15.03
C TRP A 22 -4.38 16.30 -14.89
N ILE A 23 -4.96 15.10 -15.06
CA ILE A 23 -6.40 14.87 -14.89
C ILE A 23 -6.74 14.89 -13.39
N PRO A 24 -7.72 15.69 -12.93
CA PRO A 24 -7.92 15.92 -11.50
C PRO A 24 -8.61 14.77 -10.74
N PHE A 25 -9.13 13.76 -11.45
CA PHE A 25 -9.78 12.59 -10.87
C PHE A 25 -9.07 11.30 -11.31
N SER A 26 -9.34 10.17 -10.66
CA SER A 26 -8.75 8.88 -11.05
C SER A 26 -9.30 8.41 -12.41
N LEU A 27 -8.49 8.52 -13.45
CA LEU A 27 -8.84 8.03 -14.78
C LEU A 27 -8.90 6.50 -14.80
N GLY A 28 -8.01 5.84 -14.06
CA GLY A 28 -7.96 4.40 -13.95
C GLY A 28 -9.27 3.81 -13.40
N ASP A 29 -9.87 4.48 -12.42
CA ASP A 29 -11.17 4.07 -11.87
C ASP A 29 -12.29 4.25 -12.90
N LEU A 30 -12.27 5.36 -13.65
CA LEU A 30 -13.22 5.58 -14.75
C LEU A 30 -13.09 4.47 -15.81
N LEU A 31 -11.88 4.07 -16.17
CA LEU A 31 -11.65 2.96 -17.09
C LEU A 31 -12.22 1.63 -16.56
N TYR A 32 -12.08 1.37 -15.25
CA TYR A 32 -12.70 0.19 -14.61
C TYR A 32 -14.23 0.25 -14.63
N ILE A 33 -14.84 1.42 -14.39
CA ILE A 33 -16.29 1.60 -14.51
C ILE A 33 -16.75 1.31 -15.94
N LEU A 34 -16.08 1.89 -16.95
CA LEU A 34 -16.42 1.69 -18.36
C LEU A 34 -16.26 0.22 -18.78
N LEU A 35 -15.18 -0.44 -18.33
CA LEU A 35 -14.97 -1.87 -18.54
C LEU A 35 -16.09 -2.70 -17.89
N GLY A 36 -16.48 -2.37 -16.66
CA GLY A 36 -17.60 -3.01 -15.96
C GLY A 36 -18.91 -2.88 -16.71
N ILE A 37 -19.26 -1.68 -17.18
CA ILE A 37 -20.47 -1.43 -17.99
C ILE A 37 -20.44 -2.27 -19.27
N LEU A 38 -19.31 -2.32 -19.98
CA LEU A 38 -19.13 -3.14 -21.17
C LEU A 38 -19.35 -4.63 -20.87
N LEU A 39 -18.74 -5.14 -19.80
CA LEU A 39 -18.87 -6.54 -19.41
C LEU A 39 -20.30 -6.89 -19.01
N ILE A 40 -20.98 -6.05 -18.22
CA ILE A 40 -22.40 -6.23 -17.85
C ILE A 40 -23.27 -6.27 -19.12
N TYR A 41 -23.06 -5.36 -20.06
CA TYR A 41 -23.80 -5.34 -21.33
C TYR A 41 -23.59 -6.65 -22.13
N LEU A 42 -22.37 -7.15 -22.21
CA LEU A 42 -22.07 -8.41 -22.89
C LEU A 42 -22.66 -9.62 -22.15
N ILE A 43 -22.65 -9.62 -20.82
CA ILE A 43 -23.26 -10.67 -19.98
C ILE A 43 -24.78 -10.70 -20.19
N ILE A 44 -25.46 -9.55 -20.20
CA ILE A 44 -26.90 -9.48 -20.49
C ILE A 44 -27.22 -10.10 -21.86
N LYS A 45 -26.35 -9.90 -22.86
CA LYS A 45 -26.50 -10.52 -24.19
C LYS A 45 -26.25 -12.02 -24.23
N LEU A 46 -25.63 -12.63 -23.22
CA LEU A 46 -25.48 -14.10 -23.12
C LEU A 46 -26.84 -14.79 -22.92
N PHE A 47 -27.79 -14.12 -22.28
CA PHE A 47 -29.13 -14.65 -22.06
C PHE A 47 -30.00 -14.65 -23.34
N ARG A 48 -29.57 -13.95 -24.40
CA ARG A 48 -30.26 -13.94 -25.70
C ARG A 48 -29.65 -14.98 -26.64
N LYS A 49 -30.40 -16.03 -26.99
CA LYS A 49 -29.94 -17.16 -27.85
C LYS A 49 -29.20 -16.70 -29.12
N LYS A 50 -29.71 -15.70 -29.84
CA LYS A 50 -29.12 -15.19 -31.10
C LYS A 50 -27.75 -14.53 -30.92
N THR A 51 -27.46 -13.92 -29.76
CA THR A 51 -26.23 -13.16 -29.52
C THR A 51 -25.26 -13.85 -28.56
N ARG A 52 -25.63 -15.00 -27.99
CA ARG A 52 -24.88 -15.70 -26.94
C ARG A 52 -23.44 -16.02 -27.34
N SER A 53 -23.24 -16.75 -28.45
CA SER A 53 -21.90 -17.18 -28.89
C SER A 53 -20.99 -15.97 -29.17
N ASN A 54 -21.49 -14.99 -29.93
CA ASN A 54 -20.74 -13.77 -30.22
C ASN A 54 -20.40 -12.97 -28.95
N SER A 55 -21.31 -12.89 -27.98
CA SER A 55 -21.07 -12.13 -26.74
C SER A 55 -20.06 -12.86 -25.85
N LEU A 56 -20.13 -14.19 -25.75
CA LEU A 56 -19.15 -15.00 -25.03
C LEU A 56 -17.75 -14.82 -25.63
N PHE A 57 -17.63 -14.92 -26.95
CA PHE A 57 -16.36 -14.71 -27.65
C PHE A 57 -15.79 -13.31 -27.40
N LYS A 58 -16.62 -12.26 -27.44
CA LYS A 58 -16.21 -10.90 -27.11
C LYS A 58 -15.75 -10.74 -25.66
N ILE A 59 -16.44 -11.36 -24.70
CA ILE A 59 -16.01 -11.35 -23.30
C ILE A 59 -14.63 -11.98 -23.17
N LEU A 60 -14.41 -13.15 -23.77
CA LEU A 60 -13.11 -13.83 -23.74
C LEU A 60 -12.01 -12.97 -24.38
N ILE A 61 -12.27 -12.31 -25.51
CA ILE A 61 -11.32 -11.37 -26.13
C ILE A 61 -10.98 -10.23 -25.17
N VAL A 62 -12.00 -9.56 -24.62
CA VAL A 62 -11.80 -8.42 -23.71
C VAL A 62 -10.99 -8.83 -22.50
N LEU A 63 -11.33 -9.96 -21.85
CA LEU A 63 -10.58 -10.47 -20.70
C LEU A 63 -9.13 -10.82 -21.06
N ASN A 64 -8.89 -11.43 -22.22
CA ASN A 64 -7.53 -11.74 -22.67
C ASN A 64 -6.70 -10.48 -22.93
N ILE A 65 -7.29 -9.45 -23.57
CA ILE A 65 -6.60 -8.18 -23.82
C ILE A 65 -6.25 -7.49 -22.49
N VAL A 66 -7.21 -7.39 -21.56
CA VAL A 66 -6.98 -6.77 -20.24
C VAL A 66 -5.92 -7.53 -19.47
N TYR A 67 -5.99 -8.87 -19.43
CA TYR A 67 -5.00 -9.71 -18.77
C TYR A 67 -3.61 -9.58 -19.38
N PHE A 68 -3.51 -9.58 -20.71
CA PHE A 68 -2.24 -9.42 -21.41
C PHE A 68 -1.59 -8.07 -21.12
N ILE A 69 -2.36 -6.98 -21.17
CA ILE A 69 -1.87 -5.64 -20.82
C ILE A 69 -1.42 -5.60 -19.35
N TYR A 70 -2.22 -6.16 -18.43
CA TYR A 70 -1.85 -6.26 -17.02
C TYR A 70 -0.53 -7.01 -16.82
N GLN A 71 -0.33 -8.15 -17.49
CA GLN A 71 0.91 -8.92 -17.34
C GLN A 71 2.12 -8.10 -17.81
N ILE A 72 2.02 -7.46 -18.97
CA ILE A 72 3.11 -6.67 -19.54
C ILE A 72 3.43 -5.43 -18.70
N PHE A 73 2.40 -4.73 -18.19
CA PHE A 73 2.57 -3.48 -17.44
C PHE A 73 2.82 -3.70 -15.95
N TRP A 74 2.46 -4.85 -15.37
CA TRP A 74 2.57 -5.06 -13.93
C TRP A 74 2.87 -6.48 -13.50
N GLY A 75 2.14 -7.48 -14.02
CA GLY A 75 2.22 -8.87 -13.55
C GLY A 75 3.65 -9.44 -13.58
N MET A 76 4.45 -9.08 -14.58
CA MET A 76 5.85 -9.53 -14.67
C MET A 76 6.77 -8.96 -13.58
N LEU A 77 6.38 -7.90 -12.88
CA LEU A 77 7.16 -7.30 -11.79
C LEU A 77 7.18 -8.16 -10.52
N TYR A 78 6.22 -9.08 -10.35
CA TYR A 78 6.21 -10.05 -9.25
C TYR A 78 7.37 -11.06 -9.32
N PHE A 79 8.08 -11.15 -10.45
CA PHE A 79 9.23 -12.05 -10.63
C PHE A 79 10.58 -11.36 -10.41
N GLN A 80 10.59 -10.09 -10.00
CA GLN A 80 11.81 -9.38 -9.62
C GLN A 80 12.50 -10.04 -8.43
N THR A 81 13.83 -9.94 -8.38
CA THR A 81 14.62 -10.39 -7.22
C THR A 81 14.11 -9.71 -5.94
N PRO A 82 13.66 -10.48 -4.94
CA PRO A 82 13.16 -9.92 -3.69
C PRO A 82 14.21 -9.06 -2.94
N ILE A 83 13.75 -8.02 -2.23
CA ILE A 83 14.60 -7.09 -1.47
C ILE A 83 15.43 -7.84 -0.42
N ILE A 84 14.88 -8.88 0.21
CA ILE A 84 15.58 -9.66 1.23
C ILE A 84 16.89 -10.27 0.75
N ALA A 85 17.02 -10.55 -0.55
CA ALA A 85 18.28 -11.05 -1.14
C ALA A 85 19.40 -10.00 -1.14
N LYS A 86 19.06 -8.72 -0.96
CA LYS A 86 19.99 -7.59 -0.86
C LYS A 86 20.35 -7.22 0.58
N LEU A 87 19.71 -7.85 1.56
CA LEU A 87 19.91 -7.60 2.98
C LEU A 87 20.74 -8.73 3.62
N PRO A 88 21.48 -8.45 4.69
CA PRO A 88 22.22 -9.49 5.40
C PRO A 88 21.26 -10.55 5.96
N LYS A 89 21.76 -11.79 6.07
CA LYS A 89 21.05 -12.83 6.81
C LYS A 89 21.16 -12.49 8.30
N THR A 90 20.02 -12.17 8.91
CA THR A 90 19.91 -11.89 10.35
C THR A 90 18.77 -12.74 10.89
N GLU A 91 18.96 -13.29 12.08
CA GLU A 91 17.89 -14.00 12.79
C GLU A 91 16.87 -12.99 13.33
N VAL A 92 15.59 -13.24 13.07
CA VAL A 92 14.50 -12.39 13.57
C VAL A 92 13.92 -13.01 14.82
N THR A 93 14.48 -12.61 15.96
CA THR A 93 14.05 -13.12 17.27
C THR A 93 12.91 -12.28 17.86
N LEU A 94 12.18 -12.86 18.79
CA LEU A 94 11.14 -12.16 19.56
C LEU A 94 11.71 -10.92 20.29
N GLU A 95 12.90 -11.05 20.87
CA GLU A 95 13.54 -9.96 21.63
C GLU A 95 13.91 -8.77 20.74
N VAL A 96 14.41 -9.01 19.53
CA VAL A 96 14.68 -7.93 18.57
C VAL A 96 13.39 -7.22 18.16
N ARG A 97 12.31 -7.98 17.91
CA ARG A 97 11.00 -7.39 17.58
C ARG A 97 10.45 -6.56 18.74
N LYS A 98 10.56 -7.04 19.98
CA LYS A 98 10.17 -6.28 21.18
C LYS A 98 10.98 -5.00 21.36
N ALA A 99 12.30 -5.07 21.18
CA ALA A 99 13.17 -3.89 21.27
C ALA A 99 12.81 -2.83 20.23
N LEU A 100 12.58 -3.24 18.98
CA LEU A 100 12.10 -2.33 17.93
C LEU A 100 10.71 -1.78 18.25
N ALA A 101 9.79 -2.60 18.78
CA ALA A 101 8.46 -2.12 19.16
C ALA A 101 8.53 -1.01 20.21
N LEU A 102 9.43 -1.13 21.20
CA LEU A 102 9.66 -0.07 22.19
C LEU A 102 10.32 1.17 21.56
N GLU A 103 11.28 1.00 20.65
CA GLU A 103 11.87 2.12 19.89
C GLU A 103 10.79 2.91 19.12
N TYR A 104 9.94 2.20 18.37
CA TYR A 104 8.88 2.83 17.57
C TYR A 104 7.73 3.37 18.43
N LEU A 105 7.50 2.83 19.63
CA LEU A 105 6.58 3.42 20.59
C LEU A 105 7.05 4.81 21.01
N GLU A 106 8.32 4.96 21.41
CA GLU A 106 8.87 6.25 21.83
C GLU A 106 8.97 7.25 20.67
N LYS A 107 9.35 6.78 19.48
CA LYS A 107 9.32 7.61 18.25
C LYS A 107 7.92 8.11 17.93
N SER A 108 6.94 7.21 17.94
CA SER A 108 5.54 7.57 17.68
C SER A 108 5.04 8.60 18.70
N LYS A 109 5.33 8.43 19.99
CA LYS A 109 4.99 9.43 21.03
C LYS A 109 5.63 10.78 20.76
N ALA A 110 6.90 10.81 20.35
CA ALA A 110 7.63 12.03 20.08
C ALA A 110 7.07 12.76 18.84
N THR A 111 6.91 12.05 17.72
CA THR A 111 6.42 12.65 16.48
C THR A 111 4.93 13.00 16.57
N ARG A 112 4.13 12.26 17.36
CA ARG A 112 2.71 12.58 17.57
C ARG A 112 2.48 13.98 18.18
N LYS A 113 3.44 14.52 18.91
CA LYS A 113 3.37 15.89 19.46
C LYS A 113 3.55 16.97 18.40
N LEU A 114 4.01 16.61 17.20
CA LEU A 114 4.35 17.53 16.12
C LEU A 114 3.25 17.63 15.04
N VAL A 115 2.23 16.78 15.12
CA VAL A 115 1.12 16.76 14.15
C VAL A 115 -0.08 17.52 14.69
N ASN A 116 -0.94 17.97 13.77
CA ASN A 116 -2.12 18.74 14.12
C ASN A 116 -3.23 17.84 14.67
N GLU A 117 -4.12 18.41 15.49
CA GLU A 117 -5.27 17.72 16.04
C GLU A 117 -6.58 18.41 15.67
N ASP A 118 -7.66 17.62 15.56
CA ASP A 118 -9.01 18.13 15.51
C ASP A 118 -9.50 18.57 16.92
N LYS A 119 -10.75 19.03 17.01
CA LYS A 119 -11.38 19.43 18.29
C LYS A 119 -11.47 18.31 19.34
N ASN A 120 -11.36 17.05 18.93
CA ASN A 120 -11.40 15.89 19.80
C ASN A 120 -9.99 15.40 20.16
N GLY A 121 -8.94 16.11 19.71
CA GLY A 121 -7.56 15.73 19.92
C GLY A 121 -7.08 14.58 19.03
N VAL A 122 -7.80 14.26 17.94
CA VAL A 122 -7.42 13.20 16.99
C VAL A 122 -6.53 13.81 15.90
N PHE A 123 -5.49 13.09 15.49
CA PHE A 123 -4.59 13.53 14.43
C PHE A 123 -5.39 13.86 13.15
N VAL A 124 -5.12 15.04 12.59
CA VAL A 124 -5.67 15.51 11.31
C VAL A 124 -4.55 15.98 10.38
N ILE A 125 -4.61 15.57 9.12
CA ILE A 125 -3.69 16.05 8.07
C ILE A 125 -4.02 17.50 7.73
N LYS A 126 -3.01 18.37 7.74
CA LYS A 126 -3.17 19.78 7.38
C LYS A 126 -3.08 20.03 5.88
N ASP A 127 -2.11 19.39 5.23
CA ASP A 127 -1.82 19.60 3.81
C ASP A 127 -1.40 18.30 3.14
N LEU A 128 -2.36 17.67 2.46
CA LEU A 128 -2.14 16.43 1.73
C LEU A 128 -1.16 16.62 0.57
N HIS A 129 -1.14 17.78 -0.08
CA HIS A 129 -0.23 18.05 -1.18
C HIS A 129 1.22 18.11 -0.70
N ALA A 130 1.48 18.74 0.46
CA ALA A 130 2.79 18.78 1.07
C ALA A 130 3.31 17.37 1.41
N ILE A 131 2.44 16.46 1.88
CA ILE A 131 2.79 15.05 2.11
C ILE A 131 3.16 14.35 0.79
N GLN A 132 2.36 14.52 -0.25
CA GLN A 132 2.62 13.92 -1.56
C GLN A 132 3.97 14.40 -2.15
N GLN A 133 4.27 15.69 -2.06
CA GLN A 133 5.56 16.24 -2.53
C GLN A 133 6.74 15.71 -1.71
N GLU A 134 6.58 15.61 -0.40
CA GLU A 134 7.59 15.03 0.48
C GLU A 134 7.86 13.56 0.13
N ILE A 135 6.82 12.77 -0.15
CA ILE A 135 6.96 11.38 -0.61
C ILE A 135 7.83 11.32 -1.87
N LEU A 136 7.54 12.14 -2.89
CA LEU A 136 8.33 12.18 -4.14
C LEU A 136 9.79 12.60 -3.90
N ASN A 137 10.02 13.54 -2.98
CA ASN A 137 11.38 13.96 -2.61
C ASN A 137 12.14 12.83 -1.90
N GLN A 138 11.50 12.13 -0.98
CA GLN A 138 12.09 11.03 -0.21
C GLN A 138 12.40 9.79 -1.08
N GLN A 139 11.72 9.60 -2.22
CA GLN A 139 12.12 8.57 -3.18
C GLN A 139 13.57 8.75 -3.66
N LYS A 140 14.05 10.00 -3.75
CA LYS A 140 15.42 10.32 -4.21
C LYS A 140 16.49 9.97 -3.18
N THR A 141 16.09 9.76 -1.93
CA THR A 141 16.99 9.42 -0.81
C THR A 141 17.00 7.93 -0.49
N LEU A 142 16.29 7.10 -1.27
CA LEU A 142 16.27 5.66 -1.06
C LEU A 142 17.70 5.07 -1.19
N PRO A 143 18.11 4.15 -0.30
CA PRO A 143 19.47 3.60 -0.34
C PRO A 143 19.75 2.84 -1.64
N THR A 144 20.86 3.17 -2.30
CA THR A 144 21.23 2.60 -3.61
C THR A 144 21.50 1.10 -3.59
N PHE A 145 21.89 0.55 -2.43
CA PHE A 145 22.06 -0.89 -2.24
C PHE A 145 20.71 -1.64 -2.19
N ILE A 146 19.62 -0.95 -1.83
CA ILE A 146 18.25 -1.50 -1.87
C ILE A 146 17.69 -1.38 -3.29
N THR A 147 17.81 -0.20 -3.91
CA THR A 147 17.17 0.06 -5.20
C THR A 147 17.93 1.06 -6.06
N GLN A 148 17.91 0.81 -7.36
CA GLN A 148 18.39 1.72 -8.41
C GLN A 148 17.24 2.21 -9.30
N LYS A 149 15.99 1.94 -8.90
CA LYS A 149 14.80 2.38 -9.64
C LYS A 149 14.69 3.91 -9.58
N LYS A 150 14.19 4.52 -10.66
CA LYS A 150 14.14 5.98 -10.78
C LYS A 150 12.97 6.54 -9.98
N SER A 151 13.23 7.58 -9.18
CA SER A 151 12.19 8.38 -8.54
C SER A 151 11.25 8.98 -9.57
N SER A 152 10.00 9.21 -9.17
CA SER A 152 9.03 9.97 -9.95
C SER A 152 9.09 11.43 -9.54
N ASP A 153 9.19 12.33 -10.52
CA ASP A 153 9.03 13.77 -10.32
C ASP A 153 7.58 14.23 -10.57
N THR A 154 6.68 13.30 -10.91
CA THR A 154 5.31 13.58 -11.28
C THR A 154 4.35 13.15 -10.17
N ASN A 155 3.59 14.10 -9.62
CA ASN A 155 2.52 13.78 -8.69
C ASN A 155 1.35 13.12 -9.44
N SER A 156 1.20 11.81 -9.24
CA SER A 156 0.13 11.00 -9.81
C SER A 156 -0.66 10.25 -8.72
N PHE A 157 -0.78 10.86 -7.53
CA PHE A 157 -1.67 10.38 -6.48
C PHE A 157 -3.11 10.82 -6.79
N LYS A 158 -4.07 9.89 -6.75
CA LYS A 158 -5.47 10.19 -7.09
C LYS A 158 -6.41 9.66 -5.99
N PRO A 159 -7.32 10.49 -5.46
CA PRO A 159 -8.41 9.96 -4.66
C PRO A 159 -9.25 9.03 -5.54
N SER A 160 -9.49 7.81 -5.07
CA SER A 160 -10.26 6.82 -5.81
C SER A 160 -11.74 7.22 -5.88
N LEU A 161 -12.36 7.03 -7.05
CA LEU A 161 -13.81 7.11 -7.24
C LEU A 161 -14.56 6.02 -6.45
N PHE A 162 -13.86 4.97 -6.04
CA PHE A 162 -14.38 3.87 -5.25
C PHE A 162 -14.19 4.03 -3.73
N GLY A 163 -13.76 5.20 -3.23
CA GLY A 163 -13.37 5.41 -1.82
C GLY A 163 -14.34 4.80 -0.79
N LYS A 164 -15.65 5.09 -0.92
CA LYS A 164 -16.69 4.48 -0.07
C LYS A 164 -16.66 2.96 -0.09
N THR A 165 -16.65 2.37 -1.29
CA THR A 165 -16.60 0.93 -1.45
C THR A 165 -15.32 0.37 -0.85
N MET A 166 -14.17 1.00 -1.12
CA MET A 166 -12.86 0.61 -0.58
C MET A 166 -12.85 0.55 0.95
N SER A 167 -13.52 1.49 1.63
CA SER A 167 -13.66 1.46 3.09
C SER A 167 -14.27 0.13 3.58
N PHE A 168 -15.23 -0.44 2.85
CA PHE A 168 -15.87 -1.72 3.17
C PHE A 168 -15.14 -2.97 2.66
N THR A 169 -14.09 -2.83 1.83
CA THR A 169 -13.30 -3.97 1.32
C THR A 169 -11.99 -4.20 2.05
N GLY A 170 -11.56 -3.22 2.87
CA GLY A 170 -10.25 -3.23 3.51
C GLY A 170 -9.10 -2.80 2.60
N ILE A 171 -9.38 -2.42 1.33
CA ILE A 171 -8.38 -1.89 0.40
C ILE A 171 -8.12 -0.42 0.75
N LEU A 172 -6.90 -0.08 1.13
CA LEU A 172 -6.52 1.28 1.53
C LEU A 172 -6.12 2.15 0.32
N GLY A 173 -5.53 1.52 -0.68
CA GLY A 173 -5.05 2.12 -1.91
C GLY A 173 -4.73 1.02 -2.92
N TYR A 174 -4.41 1.42 -4.14
CA TYR A 174 -3.83 0.53 -5.13
C TYR A 174 -3.12 1.31 -6.25
N TYR A 175 -2.15 0.68 -6.89
CA TYR A 175 -1.55 1.16 -8.13
C TYR A 175 -2.36 0.70 -9.33
N ASN A 176 -2.73 1.63 -10.22
CA ASN A 176 -3.42 1.26 -11.46
C ASN A 176 -2.42 1.05 -12.61
N PRO A 177 -2.29 -0.19 -13.12
CA PRO A 177 -1.30 -0.52 -14.15
C PRO A 177 -1.63 0.06 -15.53
N PHE A 178 -2.88 0.51 -15.75
CA PHE A 178 -3.32 1.07 -17.03
C PHE A 178 -3.11 2.59 -17.11
N THR A 179 -2.98 3.28 -15.96
CA THR A 179 -2.82 4.75 -15.90
C THR A 179 -1.61 5.21 -15.10
N ALA A 180 -0.88 4.30 -14.44
CA ALA A 180 0.23 4.60 -13.54
C ALA A 180 -0.14 5.58 -12.40
N GLU A 181 -1.42 5.63 -12.03
CA GLU A 181 -1.92 6.37 -10.89
C GLU A 181 -1.68 5.57 -9.60
N ALA A 182 -1.37 6.27 -8.51
CA ALA A 182 -1.43 5.75 -7.16
C ALA A 182 -2.79 6.16 -6.58
N GLN A 183 -3.77 5.26 -6.68
CA GLN A 183 -5.09 5.48 -6.12
C GLN A 183 -5.08 5.25 -4.62
N PHE A 184 -5.79 6.11 -3.88
CA PHE A 184 -5.95 5.95 -2.45
C PHE A 184 -7.40 6.19 -2.02
N ASN A 185 -7.82 5.54 -0.94
CA ASN A 185 -9.07 5.83 -0.29
C ASN A 185 -8.95 7.14 0.51
N ALA A 186 -9.61 8.19 0.04
CA ALA A 186 -9.61 9.50 0.69
C ALA A 186 -10.42 9.56 1.99
N GLU A 187 -11.20 8.51 2.31
CA GLU A 187 -11.98 8.42 3.55
C GLU A 187 -11.18 7.85 4.72
N LEU A 188 -9.94 7.40 4.49
CA LEU A 188 -9.11 6.83 5.54
C LEU A 188 -8.85 7.82 6.69
N PRO A 189 -8.78 7.33 7.93
CA PRO A 189 -8.25 8.11 9.05
C PRO A 189 -6.90 8.73 8.71
N SER A 190 -6.67 9.96 9.18
CA SER A 190 -5.42 10.70 8.95
C SER A 190 -4.18 9.93 9.44
N SER A 191 -4.31 9.06 10.44
CA SER A 191 -3.23 8.18 10.91
C SER A 191 -2.81 7.09 9.91
N TYR A 192 -3.69 6.69 8.98
CA TYR A 192 -3.40 5.72 7.93
C TYR A 192 -2.89 6.38 6.64
N LEU A 193 -3.57 7.46 6.23
CA LEU A 193 -3.47 7.99 4.87
C LEU A 193 -2.02 8.33 4.39
N PRO A 194 -1.15 8.98 5.18
CA PRO A 194 0.19 9.34 4.73
C PRO A 194 1.06 8.12 4.44
N PHE A 195 1.04 7.11 5.32
CA PHE A 195 1.76 5.86 5.06
C PHE A 195 1.17 5.12 3.85
N THR A 196 -0.16 5.08 3.71
CA THR A 196 -0.80 4.49 2.52
C THR A 196 -0.31 5.16 1.24
N LEU A 197 -0.25 6.49 1.17
CA LEU A 197 0.33 7.18 0.02
C LEU A 197 1.77 6.77 -0.24
N SER A 198 2.58 6.63 0.80
CA SER A 198 3.98 6.18 0.68
C SER A 198 4.10 4.73 0.19
N HIS A 199 3.15 3.87 0.57
CA HIS A 199 3.02 2.50 0.09
C HIS A 199 2.67 2.48 -1.40
N GLU A 200 1.62 3.19 -1.83
CA GLU A 200 1.21 3.24 -3.24
C GLU A 200 2.29 3.88 -4.13
N SER A 201 3.01 4.85 -3.59
CA SER A 201 4.21 5.44 -4.20
C SER A 201 5.30 4.39 -4.47
N SER A 202 5.43 3.40 -3.59
CA SER A 202 6.36 2.29 -3.77
C SER A 202 5.93 1.37 -4.91
N HIS A 203 4.63 1.15 -5.09
CA HIS A 203 4.12 0.47 -6.27
C HIS A 203 4.38 1.27 -7.56
N GLN A 204 4.27 2.60 -7.53
CA GLN A 204 4.68 3.44 -8.67
C GLN A 204 6.17 3.32 -9.00
N LEU A 205 7.03 3.00 -8.03
CA LEU A 205 8.42 2.66 -8.30
C LEU A 205 8.59 1.25 -8.89
N GLY A 206 7.53 0.44 -8.98
CA GLY A 206 7.57 -0.90 -9.57
C GLY A 206 7.91 -2.01 -8.58
N PHE A 207 7.72 -1.78 -7.28
CA PHE A 207 7.73 -2.83 -6.26
C PHE A 207 6.35 -3.47 -6.19
N ALA A 208 6.17 -4.62 -6.83
CA ALA A 208 4.83 -5.23 -6.93
C ALA A 208 4.39 -5.98 -5.67
N ARG A 209 5.32 -6.47 -4.85
CA ARG A 209 4.98 -7.23 -3.64
C ARG A 209 4.58 -6.29 -2.50
N GLU A 210 3.39 -6.50 -1.93
CA GLU A 210 2.82 -5.71 -0.83
C GLU A 210 3.81 -5.44 0.33
N GLN A 211 4.51 -6.48 0.78
CA GLN A 211 5.41 -6.38 1.92
C GLN A 211 6.73 -5.65 1.56
N GLU A 212 7.14 -5.70 0.30
CA GLU A 212 8.26 -4.89 -0.21
C GLU A 212 7.82 -3.44 -0.41
N ALA A 213 6.59 -3.20 -0.87
CA ALA A 213 6.00 -1.88 -0.94
C ALA A 213 5.84 -1.25 0.46
N ASN A 214 5.44 -2.03 1.48
CA ASN A 214 5.48 -1.60 2.88
C ASN A 214 6.89 -1.21 3.32
N PHE A 215 7.91 -1.99 2.97
CA PHE A 215 9.29 -1.71 3.34
C PHE A 215 9.85 -0.46 2.66
N ILE A 216 9.60 -0.28 1.36
CA ILE A 216 10.00 0.93 0.64
C ILE A 216 9.21 2.15 1.14
N GLY A 217 7.91 2.01 1.41
CA GLY A 217 7.08 3.05 2.01
C GLY A 217 7.59 3.45 3.41
N TYR A 218 8.04 2.48 4.20
CA TYR A 218 8.73 2.72 5.45
C TYR A 218 10.01 3.54 5.25
N LEU A 219 10.88 3.18 4.30
CA LEU A 219 12.12 3.92 4.02
C LEU A 219 11.87 5.35 3.54
N ILE A 220 10.80 5.57 2.75
CA ILE A 220 10.37 6.90 2.32
C ILE A 220 9.96 7.75 3.54
N GLY A 221 9.15 7.20 4.45
CA GLY A 221 8.53 7.99 5.51
C GLY A 221 9.33 8.11 6.82
N VAL A 222 10.14 7.13 7.20
CA VAL A 222 10.77 7.06 8.55
C VAL A 222 11.75 8.20 8.83
N HIS A 223 12.37 8.77 7.79
CA HIS A 223 13.27 9.91 7.89
C HIS A 223 12.70 11.18 7.23
N SER A 224 11.40 11.21 6.99
CA SER A 224 10.74 12.35 6.38
C SER A 224 10.85 13.61 7.25
N LYS A 225 10.97 14.76 6.58
CA LYS A 225 10.90 16.09 7.21
C LYS A 225 9.47 16.49 7.53
N ASN A 226 8.49 15.91 6.86
CA ASN A 226 7.08 16.13 7.17
C ASN A 226 6.67 15.29 8.40
N PRO A 227 6.24 15.92 9.51
CA PRO A 227 5.91 15.21 10.74
C PRO A 227 4.66 14.32 10.60
N GLU A 228 3.71 14.66 9.72
CA GLU A 228 2.48 13.89 9.48
C GLU A 228 2.81 12.56 8.77
N LEU A 229 3.69 12.60 7.77
CA LEU A 229 4.21 11.39 7.11
C LEU A 229 5.03 10.55 8.09
N ARG A 230 5.98 11.17 8.80
CA ARG A 230 6.85 10.45 9.74
C ARG A 230 6.05 9.77 10.85
N TYR A 231 5.06 10.46 11.45
CA TYR A 231 4.21 9.87 12.48
C TYR A 231 3.40 8.69 11.94
N SER A 232 2.73 8.85 10.79
CA SER A 232 1.96 7.76 10.18
C SER A 232 2.84 6.54 9.89
N THR A 233 4.07 6.74 9.39
CA THR A 233 5.02 5.64 9.14
C THR A 233 5.51 4.97 10.42
N GLU A 234 5.90 5.74 11.44
CA GLU A 234 6.32 5.20 12.73
C GLU A 234 5.18 4.43 13.40
N TYR A 235 3.95 4.96 13.32
CA TYR A 235 2.78 4.35 13.92
C TYR A 235 2.34 3.08 13.18
N PHE A 236 2.39 3.05 11.84
CA PHE A 236 2.22 1.82 11.05
C PHE A 236 3.26 0.77 11.43
N THR A 237 4.53 1.18 11.57
CA THR A 237 5.64 0.28 11.92
C THR A 237 5.44 -0.33 13.30
N LEU A 238 5.07 0.49 14.29
CA LEU A 238 4.72 0.04 15.64
C LEU A 238 3.58 -0.98 15.61
N LYS A 239 2.46 -0.67 14.93
CA LYS A 239 1.32 -1.59 14.80
C LYS A 239 1.73 -2.92 14.17
N SER A 240 2.57 -2.87 13.13
CA SER A 240 3.06 -4.08 12.45
C SER A 240 3.94 -4.94 13.35
N LEU A 241 4.84 -4.32 14.13
CA LEU A 241 5.68 -5.01 15.11
C LEU A 241 4.81 -5.65 16.20
N LEU A 242 3.87 -4.91 16.79
CA LEU A 242 2.97 -5.42 17.82
C LEU A 242 2.10 -6.57 17.31
N ASN A 243 1.58 -6.47 16.08
CA ASN A 243 0.82 -7.55 15.44
C ASN A 243 1.69 -8.80 15.24
N SER A 244 2.96 -8.65 14.88
CA SER A 244 3.86 -9.80 14.75
C SER A 244 4.16 -10.47 16.09
N ILE A 245 4.12 -9.74 17.21
CA ILE A 245 4.48 -10.22 18.55
C ILE A 245 3.28 -10.86 19.26
N VAL A 246 2.05 -10.52 18.89
CA VAL A 246 0.85 -10.83 19.70
C VAL A 246 0.63 -12.33 19.93
N GLU A 247 0.97 -13.18 18.97
CA GLU A 247 0.84 -14.64 19.10
C GLU A 247 1.90 -15.23 20.05
N ASP A 248 3.09 -14.59 20.13
CA ASP A 248 4.21 -15.05 20.95
C ASP A 248 4.16 -14.48 22.39
N ASP A 249 3.74 -13.22 22.55
CA ASP A 249 3.71 -12.52 23.84
C ASP A 249 2.60 -11.44 23.90
N GLU A 250 1.37 -11.89 24.13
CA GLU A 250 0.21 -11.02 24.27
C GLU A 250 0.36 -10.02 25.44
N LYS A 251 1.05 -10.41 26.52
CA LYS A 251 1.25 -9.55 27.71
C LYS A 251 2.13 -8.35 27.37
N PHE A 252 3.20 -8.55 26.60
CA PHE A 252 4.03 -7.47 26.09
C PHE A 252 3.19 -6.51 25.23
N VAL A 253 2.38 -7.03 24.30
CA VAL A 253 1.55 -6.17 23.43
C VAL A 253 0.53 -5.37 24.23
N LYS A 254 -0.16 -5.99 25.19
CA LYS A 254 -1.08 -5.29 26.12
C LYS A 254 -0.36 -4.17 26.88
N THR A 255 0.86 -4.43 27.35
CA THR A 255 1.68 -3.43 28.06
C THR A 255 2.09 -2.27 27.14
N ALA A 256 2.56 -2.57 25.93
CA ALA A 256 2.93 -1.56 24.95
C ALA A 256 1.74 -0.67 24.55
N LEU A 257 0.57 -1.26 24.31
CA LEU A 257 -0.67 -0.53 24.03
C LEU A 257 -1.13 0.33 25.22
N GLY A 258 -0.97 -0.16 26.46
CA GLY A 258 -1.24 0.61 27.67
C GLY A 258 -0.35 1.85 27.82
N ASN A 259 0.89 1.75 27.30
CA ASN A 259 1.88 2.82 27.29
C ASN A 259 1.75 3.80 26.12
N TYR A 260 0.73 3.69 25.26
CA TYR A 260 0.44 4.73 24.27
C TYR A 260 0.18 6.06 24.96
N SER A 261 0.57 7.17 24.33
CA SER A 261 0.16 8.50 24.83
C SER A 261 -1.35 8.68 24.69
N GLU A 262 -1.94 9.65 25.40
CA GLU A 262 -3.38 9.90 25.31
C GLU A 262 -3.81 10.28 23.89
N GLU A 263 -2.97 11.03 23.18
CA GLU A 263 -3.14 11.37 21.76
C GLU A 263 -3.19 10.12 20.88
N MET A 264 -2.22 9.20 21.05
CA MET A 264 -2.18 7.93 20.30
C MET A 264 -3.38 7.03 20.62
N LYS A 265 -3.88 7.03 21.87
CA LYS A 265 -5.08 6.28 22.25
C LYS A 265 -6.32 6.81 21.51
N ARG A 266 -6.44 8.13 21.35
CA ARG A 266 -7.52 8.75 20.57
C ARG A 266 -7.43 8.41 19.08
N ASP A 267 -6.23 8.46 18.50
CA ASP A 267 -6.01 8.04 17.11
C ASP A 267 -6.38 6.57 16.91
N ARG A 268 -5.93 5.69 17.82
CA ARG A 268 -6.29 4.26 17.79
C ARG A 268 -7.80 4.04 17.91
N LEU A 269 -8.48 4.79 18.77
CA LEU A 269 -9.94 4.71 18.90
C LEU A 269 -10.64 5.14 17.61
N ASN A 270 -10.15 6.21 16.97
CA ASN A 270 -10.66 6.69 15.68
C ASN A 270 -10.49 5.63 14.57
N GLU A 271 -9.31 5.00 14.48
CA GLU A 271 -9.08 3.88 13.55
C GLU A 271 -10.02 2.71 13.80
N ARG A 272 -10.21 2.32 15.07
CA ARG A 272 -11.12 1.23 15.44
C ARG A 272 -12.57 1.55 15.10
N LYS A 273 -13.00 2.80 15.30
CA LYS A 273 -14.34 3.26 14.94
C LYS A 273 -14.53 3.20 13.43
N PHE A 274 -13.57 3.72 12.66
CA PHE A 274 -13.59 3.62 11.20
C PHE A 274 -13.71 2.17 10.74
N ILE A 275 -12.90 1.25 11.27
CA ILE A 275 -12.98 -0.17 10.93
C ILE A 275 -14.34 -0.74 11.31
N ALA A 276 -14.85 -0.48 12.51
CA ALA A 276 -16.14 -1.00 12.98
C ALA A 276 -17.33 -0.52 12.12
N GLU A 277 -17.30 0.74 11.66
CA GLU A 277 -18.32 1.31 10.78
C GLU A 277 -18.31 0.69 9.37
N HIS A 278 -17.18 0.11 8.96
CA HIS A 278 -16.99 -0.45 7.62
C HIS A 278 -16.77 -1.97 7.60
N GLN A 279 -16.98 -2.67 8.72
CA GLN A 279 -16.96 -4.12 8.78
C GLN A 279 -18.22 -4.73 8.14
N GLY A 280 -18.04 -5.82 7.39
CA GLY A 280 -19.15 -6.56 6.80
C GLY A 280 -18.68 -7.62 5.80
N TYR A 281 -19.64 -8.33 5.19
CA TYR A 281 -19.40 -9.43 4.25
C TYR A 281 -18.51 -9.07 3.05
N LEU A 282 -18.48 -7.78 2.65
CA LEU A 282 -17.62 -7.32 1.57
C LEU A 282 -16.13 -7.41 1.95
N ASN A 283 -15.76 -7.04 3.18
CA ASN A 283 -14.37 -7.12 3.64
C ASN A 283 -13.86 -8.57 3.60
N ASP A 284 -14.69 -9.53 4.02
CA ASP A 284 -14.30 -10.96 4.00
C ASP A 284 -14.16 -11.48 2.56
N PHE A 285 -15.09 -11.12 1.67
CA PHE A 285 -15.03 -11.50 0.26
C PHE A 285 -13.80 -10.89 -0.45
N PHE A 286 -13.50 -9.62 -0.21
CA PHE A 286 -12.33 -8.96 -0.78
C PHE A 286 -11.03 -9.44 -0.15
N GLY A 287 -10.99 -9.70 1.16
CA GLY A 287 -9.87 -10.35 1.81
C GLY A 287 -9.54 -11.72 1.19
N PHE A 288 -10.57 -12.51 0.89
CA PHE A 288 -10.42 -13.80 0.18
C PHE A 288 -9.92 -13.63 -1.25
N THR A 289 -10.53 -12.75 -2.04
CA THR A 289 -10.12 -12.55 -3.46
C THR A 289 -8.74 -11.91 -3.58
N ASN A 290 -8.37 -10.99 -2.69
CA ASN A 290 -7.01 -10.45 -2.61
C ASN A 290 -5.99 -11.54 -2.27
N ASN A 291 -6.30 -12.39 -1.29
CA ASN A 291 -5.45 -13.54 -0.96
C ASN A 291 -5.26 -14.50 -2.16
N LEU A 292 -6.34 -14.77 -2.91
CA LEU A 292 -6.25 -15.55 -4.16
C LEU A 292 -5.40 -14.86 -5.23
N PHE A 293 -5.57 -13.55 -5.40
CA PHE A 293 -4.79 -12.75 -6.34
C PHE A 293 -3.30 -12.79 -6.00
N LEU A 294 -2.93 -12.56 -4.73
CA LEU A 294 -1.54 -12.65 -4.27
C LEU A 294 -0.96 -14.05 -4.52
N LYS A 295 -1.69 -15.11 -4.16
CA LYS A 295 -1.27 -16.50 -4.41
C LYS A 295 -1.11 -16.81 -5.90
N SER A 296 -1.99 -16.31 -6.76
CA SER A 296 -1.88 -16.48 -8.22
C SER A 296 -0.64 -15.81 -8.81
N ASN A 297 -0.12 -14.77 -8.15
CA ASN A 297 1.14 -14.08 -8.48
C ASN A 297 2.33 -14.61 -7.64
N GLN A 298 2.22 -15.85 -7.13
CA GLN A 298 3.26 -16.55 -6.36
C GLN A 298 3.74 -15.77 -5.11
N GLN A 299 2.84 -15.02 -4.48
CA GLN A 299 3.09 -14.36 -3.19
C GLN A 299 2.49 -15.18 -2.05
N GLU A 300 3.17 -15.15 -0.92
CA GLU A 300 2.61 -15.63 0.34
C GLU A 300 1.36 -14.80 0.67
N GLY A 301 0.26 -15.50 0.93
CA GLY A 301 -1.01 -14.90 1.33
C GLY A 301 -0.95 -14.31 2.74
N ALA A 302 -2.10 -14.12 3.41
CA ALA A 302 -2.10 -13.70 4.81
C ALA A 302 -1.33 -14.73 5.68
N ILE A 303 -0.11 -14.38 6.10
CA ILE A 303 0.70 -15.13 7.07
C ILE A 303 0.81 -14.26 8.33
N THR A 304 0.67 -14.88 9.50
CA THR A 304 0.78 -14.27 10.83
C THR A 304 2.17 -13.71 11.16
N TYR A 305 3.18 -14.13 10.39
CA TYR A 305 4.51 -13.54 10.30
C TYR A 305 4.64 -12.70 9.01
N SER A 306 4.85 -11.39 9.15
CA SER A 306 4.91 -10.47 8.01
C SER A 306 6.33 -10.36 7.45
N TYR A 307 6.50 -10.66 6.16
CA TYR A 307 7.75 -10.47 5.40
C TYR A 307 8.32 -9.03 5.55
N PHE A 308 7.48 -8.01 5.76
CA PHE A 308 7.93 -6.65 6.08
C PHE A 308 8.75 -6.58 7.38
N ILE A 309 8.38 -7.32 8.42
CA ILE A 309 9.13 -7.36 9.69
C ILE A 309 10.50 -7.99 9.48
N ASP A 310 10.59 -9.03 8.64
CA ASP A 310 11.88 -9.65 8.28
C ASP A 310 12.81 -8.64 7.58
N LEU A 311 12.28 -7.88 6.62
CA LEU A 311 13.01 -6.81 5.93
C LEU A 311 13.42 -5.70 6.90
N LEU A 312 12.52 -5.26 7.78
CA LEU A 312 12.78 -4.22 8.77
C LEU A 312 13.91 -4.62 9.73
N VAL A 313 13.87 -5.83 10.29
CA VAL A 313 14.87 -6.30 11.26
C VAL A 313 16.24 -6.46 10.60
N ARG A 314 16.31 -7.07 9.41
CA ARG A 314 17.58 -7.21 8.67
C ARG A 314 18.15 -5.87 8.23
N TYR A 315 17.30 -4.90 7.91
CA TYR A 315 17.76 -3.54 7.60
C TYR A 315 18.31 -2.84 8.85
N LYS A 316 17.62 -2.96 9.99
CA LYS A 316 18.06 -2.37 11.26
C LYS A 316 19.36 -2.97 11.78
N SER A 317 19.58 -4.27 11.61
CA SER A 317 20.83 -4.93 12.04
C SER A 317 22.08 -4.40 11.33
N MET A 318 21.94 -3.76 10.16
CA MET A 318 23.06 -3.10 9.49
C MET A 318 23.60 -1.87 10.25
N TYR A 319 22.80 -1.32 11.18
CA TYR A 319 23.13 -0.11 11.94
C TYR A 319 23.36 -0.38 13.43
N ILE A 320 23.11 -1.60 13.89
CA ILE A 320 23.41 -2.05 15.25
C ILE A 320 24.82 -2.65 15.19
N LYS A 321 25.80 -1.92 15.73
CA LYS A 321 27.18 -2.41 15.89
C LYS A 321 27.36 -3.14 17.20
#